data_AF-A0A2U0DRU2-F1
#
_entry.id   AF-A0A2U0DRU2-F1
#
_cell.length_a   1.000
_cell.length_b   1.000
_cell.length_c   1.000
_cell.angle_alpha   90.00
_cell.angle_beta   90.00
_cell.angle_gamma   90.00
#
_symmetry.space_group_name_H-M   'P 1'
#
loop_
_entity.id
_entity.type
_entity.pdbx_description
1 polymer ?
#
loop_
_entity_poly.entity_id
_entity_poly.type
_entity_poly.pdbx_seq_one_letter_code
_entity_poly.pdbx_strand_id
1 'polypeptide(L)'
;MNNTTHRLENVKKLQAKRWENEDHWDAINDLLIKELDEILALEPENTSALINIGAIYSDMGEDEQALKYLYQALNLGSADKNLFINLAIVMTYMGKHPEEYHEFLEIAEDKKEDPLTFKAHFDPQSR
;
A
#
# COMPACT_ATOMS: atom_id res chain seq x y z
N MET A 1 -15.03 -16.86 6.82
CA MET A 1 -14.04 -15.77 6.67
C MET A 1 -12.76 -16.25 7.33
N ASN A 2 -11.63 -16.25 6.61
CA ASN A 2 -10.33 -16.54 7.22
C ASN A 2 -10.00 -15.44 8.22
N ASN A 3 -9.25 -15.76 9.27
CA ASN A 3 -8.87 -14.81 10.33
C ASN A 3 -8.22 -13.56 9.72
N THR A 4 -7.28 -13.76 8.79
CA THR A 4 -6.55 -12.70 8.07
C THR A 4 -7.44 -11.81 7.21
N THR A 5 -8.47 -12.34 6.54
CA THR A 5 -9.44 -11.53 5.78
C THR A 5 -10.17 -10.55 6.68
N HIS A 6 -10.65 -11.00 7.84
CA HIS A 6 -11.34 -10.11 8.78
C HIS A 6 -10.40 -9.05 9.37
N ARG A 7 -9.14 -9.41 9.60
CA ARG A 7 -8.11 -8.46 10.03
C ARG A 7 -7.86 -7.38 8.97
N LEU A 8 -7.76 -7.75 7.69
CA LEU A 8 -7.64 -6.79 6.57
C LEU A 8 -8.86 -5.86 6.46
N GLU A 9 -10.08 -6.33 6.70
CA GLU A 9 -11.26 -5.46 6.79
C GLU A 9 -11.12 -4.42 7.91
N ASN A 10 -10.55 -4.81 9.04
CA ASN A 10 -10.30 -3.90 10.17
C ASN A 10 -9.16 -2.93 9.85
N VAL A 11 -8.11 -3.36 9.15
CA VAL A 11 -7.06 -2.49 8.60
C VAL A 11 -7.68 -1.41 7.71
N LYS A 12 -8.58 -1.78 6.78
CA LYS A 12 -9.28 -0.80 5.92
C LYS A 12 -10.09 0.22 6.72
N LYS A 13 -10.81 -0.23 7.75
CA LYS A 13 -11.59 0.67 8.62
C LYS A 13 -10.68 1.61 9.42
N LEU A 14 -9.55 1.11 9.91
CA LEU A 14 -8.57 1.91 10.65
C LEU A 14 -7.87 2.92 9.73
N GLN A 15 -7.52 2.51 8.51
CA GLN A 15 -6.94 3.37 7.50
C GLN A 15 -7.89 4.51 7.11
N ALA A 16 -9.20 4.26 7.02
CA ALA A 16 -10.18 5.31 6.75
C ALA A 16 -10.21 6.39 7.85
N LYS A 17 -10.08 5.99 9.12
CA LYS A 17 -10.02 6.90 10.27
C LYS A 17 -8.77 7.75 10.32
N ARG A 18 -7.70 7.32 9.64
CA ARG A 18 -6.43 8.05 9.56
C ARG A 18 -6.62 9.49 9.07
N TRP A 19 -7.65 9.74 8.27
CA TRP A 19 -7.95 11.04 7.67
C TRP A 19 -9.00 11.86 8.43
N GLU A 20 -9.58 11.31 9.50
CA GLU A 20 -10.59 12.00 10.30
C GLU A 20 -9.96 12.91 11.37
N ASN A 21 -8.69 12.67 11.74
CA ASN A 21 -7.97 13.44 12.75
C ASN A 21 -6.45 13.39 12.52
N GLU A 22 -5.90 14.50 12.01
CA GLU A 22 -4.48 14.64 11.67
C GLU A 22 -3.54 14.53 12.89
N ASP A 23 -4.01 14.86 14.10
CA ASP A 23 -3.21 14.82 15.34
C ASP A 23 -2.79 13.40 15.76
N HIS A 24 -3.36 12.36 15.13
CA HIS A 24 -3.10 10.95 15.46
C HIS A 24 -2.52 10.14 14.31
N TRP A 25 -2.04 10.80 13.24
CA TRP A 25 -1.58 10.14 12.02
C TRP A 25 -0.49 9.09 12.29
N ASP A 26 0.56 9.46 13.03
CA ASP A 26 1.68 8.56 13.35
C ASP A 26 1.22 7.34 14.17
N ALA A 27 0.40 7.57 15.20
CA ALA A 27 -0.11 6.49 16.05
C ALA A 27 -1.00 5.52 15.26
N ILE A 28 -1.77 6.02 14.28
CA ILE A 28 -2.58 5.17 13.40
C ILE A 28 -1.69 4.39 12.43
N ASN A 29 -0.64 5.00 11.87
CA ASN A 29 0.33 4.31 11.01
C ASN A 29 1.01 3.16 11.77
N ASP A 30 1.46 3.39 13.00
CA ASP A 30 2.07 2.35 13.85
C ASP A 30 1.12 1.16 14.08
N LEU A 31 -0.15 1.44 14.37
CA LEU A 31 -1.16 0.40 14.56
C LEU A 31 -1.46 -0.37 13.27
N LEU A 32 -1.51 0.32 12.13
CA LEU A 32 -1.73 -0.30 10.83
C LEU A 32 -0.56 -1.22 10.45
N ILE A 33 0.68 -0.74 10.58
CA ILE A 33 1.89 -1.51 10.30
C ILE A 33 1.93 -2.75 11.18
N LYS A 34 1.69 -2.60 12.49
CA LYS A 34 1.67 -3.72 13.43
C LYS A 34 0.65 -4.80 13.02
N GLU A 35 -0.58 -4.40 12.67
CA GLU A 35 -1.62 -5.34 12.28
C GLU A 35 -1.26 -6.08 10.98
N LEU A 36 -0.65 -5.38 10.02
CA LEU A 36 -0.18 -5.94 8.76
C LEU A 36 1.00 -6.90 8.95
N ASP A 37 1.97 -6.55 9.80
CA ASP A 37 3.09 -7.43 10.17
C ASP A 37 2.60 -8.72 10.82
N GLU A 38 1.60 -8.64 11.69
CA GLU A 38 1.01 -9.82 12.30
C GLU A 38 0.23 -10.69 11.28
N ILE A 39 -0.37 -10.09 10.24
CA ILE A 39 -0.95 -10.85 9.12
C ILE A 39 0.17 -11.53 8.33
N LEU A 40 1.25 -10.81 8.00
CA LEU A 40 2.39 -11.33 7.23
C LEU A 40 3.17 -12.41 8.00
N ALA A 41 3.20 -12.36 9.33
CA ALA A 41 3.77 -13.42 10.16
C ALA A 41 3.00 -14.74 10.04
N LEU A 42 1.68 -14.68 9.79
CA LEU A 42 0.82 -15.86 9.58
C LEU A 42 0.78 -16.29 8.11
N GLU A 43 0.74 -15.31 7.20
CA GLU A 43 0.65 -15.49 5.76
C GLU A 43 1.69 -14.59 5.06
N PRO A 44 2.95 -15.03 4.98
CA PRO A 44 4.04 -14.22 4.42
C PRO A 44 3.84 -13.81 2.95
N GLU A 45 3.02 -14.56 2.22
CA GLU A 45 2.70 -14.32 0.82
C GLU A 45 1.35 -13.59 0.63
N ASN A 46 0.77 -13.02 1.69
CA ASN A 46 -0.47 -12.28 1.59
C ASN A 46 -0.25 -10.95 0.84
N THR A 47 -0.58 -10.97 -0.46
CA THR A 47 -0.34 -9.84 -1.35
C THR A 47 -1.12 -8.59 -0.94
N SER A 48 -2.33 -8.72 -0.42
CA SER A 48 -3.12 -7.57 0.03
C SER A 48 -2.49 -6.88 1.24
N ALA A 49 -1.89 -7.64 2.16
CA ALA A 49 -1.13 -7.08 3.28
C ALA A 49 0.16 -6.39 2.83
N LEU A 50 0.92 -7.00 1.90
CA LEU A 50 2.12 -6.43 1.30
C LEU A 50 1.82 -5.11 0.56
N ILE A 51 0.70 -5.03 -0.16
CA ILE A 51 0.28 -3.81 -0.86
C ILE A 51 -0.07 -2.70 0.13
N ASN A 52 -0.82 -3.02 1.18
CA ASN A 52 -1.26 -2.06 2.18
C ASN A 52 -0.10 -1.50 3.00
N ILE A 53 0.85 -2.35 3.40
CA ILE A 53 2.02 -1.88 4.16
C ILE A 53 2.93 -1.02 3.28
N GLY A 54 3.07 -1.37 2.00
CA GLY A 54 3.77 -0.55 1.02
C GLY A 54 3.14 0.83 0.83
N ALA A 55 1.80 0.90 0.79
CA ALA A 55 1.07 2.17 0.71
C ALA A 55 1.34 3.07 1.93
N ILE A 56 1.34 2.49 3.14
CA ILE A 56 1.61 3.25 4.38
C ILE A 56 3.03 3.79 4.39
N TYR A 57 4.03 2.98 4.04
CA TYR A 57 5.41 3.46 3.97
C TYR A 57 5.59 4.56 2.93
N SER A 58 4.88 4.48 1.79
CA SER A 58 4.86 5.56 0.80
C SER A 58 4.29 6.84 1.39
N ASP A 59 3.19 6.76 2.14
CA ASP A 59 2.59 7.92 2.80
C ASP A 59 3.52 8.58 3.83
N MET A 60 4.37 7.77 4.47
CA MET A 60 5.37 8.22 5.43
C MET A 60 6.64 8.81 4.75
N GLY A 61 6.75 8.75 3.42
CA GLY A 61 7.94 9.15 2.67
C GLY A 61 9.09 8.13 2.73
N GLU A 62 8.84 6.93 3.26
CA GLU A 62 9.80 5.83 3.34
C GLU A 62 9.77 5.01 2.04
N ASP A 63 10.12 5.66 0.93
CA ASP A 63 9.93 5.13 -0.44
C ASP A 63 10.66 3.81 -0.70
N GLU A 64 11.87 3.61 -0.15
CA GLU A 64 12.64 2.38 -0.34
C GLU A 64 11.93 1.16 0.29
N GLN A 65 11.36 1.36 1.48
CA GLN A 65 10.59 0.36 2.22
C GLN A 65 9.28 0.08 1.48
N ALA A 66 8.61 1.11 0.98
CA ALA A 66 7.41 0.98 0.16
C ALA A 66 7.68 0.10 -1.07
N LEU A 67 8.72 0.41 -1.86
CA LEU A 67 9.10 -0.39 -3.02
C LEU A 67 9.41 -1.85 -2.65
N LYS A 68 10.12 -2.08 -1.54
CA LYS A 68 10.45 -3.45 -1.11
C LYS A 68 9.18 -4.30 -0.94
N TYR A 69 8.17 -3.81 -0.25
CA TYR A 69 6.92 -4.57 -0.05
C TYR A 69 6.08 -4.67 -1.33
N LEU A 70 5.97 -3.60 -2.10
CA LEU A 70 5.22 -3.60 -3.35
C LEU A 70 5.83 -4.56 -4.38
N TYR A 71 7.16 -4.58 -4.54
CA TYR A 71 7.83 -5.54 -5.42
C TYR A 71 7.70 -6.99 -4.93
N GLN A 72 7.61 -7.24 -3.63
CA GLN A 72 7.29 -8.58 -3.13
C GLN A 72 5.89 -9.02 -3.60
N ALA A 73 4.88 -8.16 -3.48
CA ALA A 73 3.54 -8.45 -3.98
C ALA A 73 3.52 -8.67 -5.50
N LEU A 74 4.30 -7.88 -6.25
CA LEU A 74 4.45 -8.04 -7.70
C LEU A 74 5.10 -9.39 -8.06
N ASN A 75 6.17 -9.77 -7.37
CA ASN A 75 6.89 -11.03 -7.60
C ASN A 75 6.04 -12.27 -7.25
N LEU A 76 5.09 -12.14 -6.33
CA LEU A 76 4.09 -13.15 -6.01
C LEU A 76 2.95 -13.22 -7.05
N GLY A 77 2.98 -12.37 -8.09
CA GLY A 77 2.02 -12.38 -9.17
C GLY A 77 0.71 -11.64 -8.87
N SER A 78 0.70 -10.73 -7.89
CA SER A 78 -0.48 -9.91 -7.64
C SER A 78 -0.85 -9.10 -8.87
N ALA A 79 -2.15 -9.12 -9.20
CA ALA A 79 -2.73 -8.35 -10.30
C ALA A 79 -3.67 -7.24 -9.79
N ASP A 80 -3.52 -6.84 -8.53
CA ASP A 80 -4.32 -5.79 -7.90
C ASP A 80 -4.00 -4.43 -8.51
N LYS A 81 -5.06 -3.68 -8.86
CA LYS A 81 -4.93 -2.31 -9.33
C LYS A 81 -4.15 -1.38 -8.38
N ASN A 82 -4.38 -1.49 -7.07
CA ASN A 82 -3.72 -0.64 -6.07
C ASN A 82 -2.22 -0.92 -5.96
N LEU A 83 -1.76 -2.14 -6.26
CA LEU A 83 -0.32 -2.43 -6.34
C LEU A 83 0.37 -1.53 -7.36
N PHE A 84 -0.15 -1.52 -8.59
CA PHE A 84 0.46 -0.77 -9.69
C PHE A 84 0.33 0.75 -9.48
N ILE A 85 -0.80 1.21 -8.95
CA ILE A 85 -0.97 2.61 -8.56
C ILE A 85 0.07 3.01 -7.50
N ASN A 86 0.27 2.20 -6.46
CA ASN A 86 1.21 2.51 -5.39
C ASN A 86 2.67 2.50 -5.88
N LEU A 87 3.04 1.55 -6.76
CA LEU A 87 4.35 1.57 -7.41
C LEU A 87 4.57 2.86 -8.20
N ALA A 88 3.57 3.29 -8.98
CA ALA A 88 3.66 4.52 -9.75
C ALA A 88 3.79 5.77 -8.87
N ILE A 89 3.06 5.82 -7.75
CA ILE A 89 3.15 6.91 -6.76
C ILE A 89 4.55 7.00 -6.16
N VAL A 90 5.08 5.88 -5.66
CA VAL A 90 6.41 5.84 -5.02
C VAL A 90 7.50 6.23 -6.02
N MET A 91 7.43 5.72 -7.26
CA MET A 91 8.38 6.11 -8.31
C MET A 91 8.33 7.60 -8.65
N THR A 92 7.12 8.18 -8.64
CA THR A 92 6.94 9.62 -8.84
C THR A 92 7.61 10.41 -7.71
N TYR A 93 7.46 9.99 -6.45
CA TYR A 93 8.09 10.65 -5.30
C TYR A 93 9.61 10.57 -5.32
N MET A 94 10.16 9.41 -5.68
CA MET A 94 11.61 9.24 -5.80
C MET A 94 12.22 10.08 -6.94
N GLY A 95 11.41 10.58 -7.88
CA GLY A 95 11.90 11.36 -9.03
C GLY A 95 12.82 10.57 -9.96
N LYS A 96 12.76 9.23 -9.90
CA LYS A 96 13.56 8.32 -10.71
C LYS A 96 12.65 7.57 -11.67
N HIS A 97 13.18 7.22 -12.84
CA HIS A 97 12.52 6.33 -13.81
C HIS A 97 11.13 6.83 -14.28
N PRO A 98 11.04 8.01 -14.93
CA PRO A 98 9.76 8.54 -15.41
C PRO A 98 9.03 7.57 -16.37
N GLU A 99 9.76 6.74 -17.09
CA GLU A 99 9.20 5.74 -18.00
C GLU A 99 8.50 4.59 -17.23
N GLU A 100 9.06 4.15 -16.10
CA GLU A 100 8.54 3.00 -15.34
C GLU A 100 7.22 3.31 -14.62
N TYR A 101 7.04 4.52 -14.07
CA TYR A 101 5.77 4.85 -13.43
C TYR A 101 4.62 4.96 -14.45
N HIS A 102 4.90 5.44 -15.68
CA HIS A 102 3.89 5.48 -16.75
C HIS A 102 3.41 4.08 -17.15
N GLU A 103 4.34 3.12 -17.23
CA GLU A 103 4.01 1.71 -17.51
C GLU A 103 3.08 1.15 -16.43
N PHE A 104 3.37 1.39 -15.15
CA PHE A 104 2.49 0.91 -14.08
C PHE A 104 1.10 1.56 -14.08
N LEU A 105 0.99 2.83 -14.46
CA LEU A 105 -0.32 3.48 -14.63
C LEU A 105 -1.12 2.85 -15.77
N GLU A 106 -0.49 2.56 -16.91
CA GLU A 106 -1.13 1.87 -18.04
C GLU A 106 -1.59 0.46 -17.63
N ILE A 107 -0.71 -0.31 -16.97
CA ILE A 107 -1.06 -1.65 -16.46
C ILE A 107 -2.29 -1.58 -15.56
N ALA A 108 -2.37 -0.57 -14.68
CA ALA A 108 -3.45 -0.41 -13.72
C ALA A 108 -4.83 -0.15 -14.35
N GLU A 109 -4.90 0.33 -15.60
CA GLU A 109 -6.17 0.63 -16.29
C GLU A 109 -7.04 -0.63 -16.45
N ASP A 110 -6.40 -1.76 -16.76
CA ASP A 110 -7.06 -3.05 -17.00
C ASP A 110 -7.19 -3.94 -15.75
N LYS A 111 -6.67 -3.49 -14.60
CA LYS A 111 -6.72 -4.27 -13.35
C LYS A 111 -7.97 -3.99 -12.53
N LYS A 112 -8.28 -4.95 -11.66
CA LYS A 112 -9.35 -4.82 -10.65
C LYS A 112 -8.73 -4.51 -9.30
N GLU A 113 -9.36 -3.59 -8.61
CA GLU A 113 -9.04 -3.26 -7.23
C GLU A 113 -9.57 -4.36 -6.29
N ASP A 114 -8.73 -4.84 -5.38
CA ASP A 114 -9.19 -5.62 -4.23
C ASP A 114 -9.81 -4.66 -3.20
N PRO A 115 -11.06 -4.85 -2.76
CA PRO A 115 -11.67 -3.99 -1.74
C PRO A 115 -10.90 -3.95 -0.41
N LEU A 116 -10.00 -4.91 -0.16
CA LEU A 116 -9.16 -4.97 1.03
C LEU A 116 -7.85 -4.21 0.90
N THR A 117 -7.50 -3.73 -0.29
CA THR A 117 -6.31 -2.90 -0.49
C THR A 117 -6.64 -1.42 -0.58
N PHE A 118 -5.64 -0.56 -0.45
CA PHE A 118 -5.80 0.87 -0.63
C PHE A 118 -4.59 1.50 -1.33
N LYS A 119 -4.87 2.63 -1.99
CA LYS A 119 -3.84 3.49 -2.54
C LYS A 119 -3.16 4.34 -1.47
N ALA A 120 -1.87 4.59 -1.64
CA ALA A 120 -1.18 5.67 -0.96
C ALA A 120 -1.82 7.02 -1.34
N HIS A 121 -1.76 7.96 -0.42
CA HIS A 121 -2.13 9.34 -0.64
C HIS A 121 -1.04 10.03 -1.44
N PHE A 122 -1.38 10.37 -2.68
CA PHE A 122 -0.54 11.20 -3.52
C PHE A 122 -0.91 12.67 -3.33
N ASP A 123 -0.09 13.42 -2.59
CA ASP A 123 -0.05 14.88 -2.66
C ASP A 123 1.05 15.32 -3.64
N PRO A 124 0.72 15.80 -4.85
CA PRO A 124 1.71 16.32 -5.80
C PRO A 124 2.38 17.62 -5.33
N GLN A 125 1.89 18.25 -4.26
CA GLN A 125 2.40 19.51 -3.71
C GLN A 125 3.19 19.31 -2.40
N SER A 126 3.21 18.11 -1.82
CA SER A 126 4.05 17.85 -0.65
C SER A 126 5.52 17.73 -1.08
N ARG A 127 6.29 18.79 -0.83
CA ARG A 127 7.75 18.85 -0.94
C ARG A 127 8.30 19.73 0.16
#